data_AF-A0A2H3KP21-F1
#
_entry.id   AF-A0A2H3KP21-F1
#
_cell.length_a   1.000
_cell.length_b   1.000
_cell.length_c   1.000
_cell.angle_alpha   90.00
_cell.angle_beta   90.00
_cell.angle_gamma   90.00
#
_symmetry.space_group_name_H-M   'P 1'
#
loop_
_entity.id
_entity.type
_entity.pdbx_description
1 polymer ?
#
loop_
_entity_poly.entity_id
_entity_poly.type
_entity_poly.pdbx_seq_one_letter_code
_entity_poly.pdbx_strand_id
1 'polypeptide(L)'
;MTHPPTSTDIATILEALRTEVRSQRLALADADAATRGHTHELQRAAEELEYTRVISAHWPLEGKNLYEQGWALLNKVVRRYLRWYINPIVEQQNAYNEASARTIRLLIEQNSTLQHQIAELQRELEALRTQ
;
A
#
# COMPACT_ATOMS: atom_id res chain seq x y z
N MET A 1 -10.70 -35.66 47.02
CA MET A 1 -12.15 -35.55 46.75
C MET A 1 -12.32 -34.62 45.56
N THR A 2 -12.32 -35.16 44.35
CA THR A 2 -12.60 -34.43 43.11
C THR A 2 -14.09 -34.52 42.85
N HIS A 3 -14.82 -33.43 43.07
CA HIS A 3 -16.22 -33.35 42.67
C HIS A 3 -16.33 -33.48 41.14
N PRO A 4 -17.26 -34.28 40.60
CA PRO A 4 -17.58 -34.21 39.17
C PRO A 4 -18.08 -32.79 38.86
N PRO A 5 -17.66 -32.18 37.75
CA PRO A 5 -18.14 -30.85 37.39
C PRO A 5 -19.67 -30.90 37.28
N THR A 6 -20.34 -30.09 38.09
CA THR A 6 -21.79 -29.95 38.02
C THR A 6 -22.16 -29.33 36.67
N SER A 7 -23.32 -29.70 36.11
CA SER A 7 -23.78 -29.23 34.80
C SER A 7 -23.77 -27.69 34.66
N THR A 8 -23.96 -26.98 35.78
CA THR A 8 -23.88 -25.53 35.88
C THR A 8 -22.46 -24.98 35.63
N ASP A 9 -21.44 -25.68 36.09
CA ASP A 9 -20.03 -25.29 35.92
C ASP A 9 -19.59 -25.45 34.45
N ILE A 10 -20.02 -26.54 33.81
CA ILE A 10 -19.83 -26.77 32.37
C ILE A 10 -20.54 -25.68 31.55
N ALA A 11 -21.78 -25.34 31.91
CA ALA A 11 -22.52 -24.28 31.24
C ALA A 11 -21.80 -22.92 31.36
N THR A 12 -21.23 -22.63 32.52
CA THR A 12 -20.52 -21.37 32.78
C THR A 12 -19.20 -21.31 31.97
N ILE A 13 -18.48 -22.42 31.89
CA ILE A 13 -17.26 -22.54 31.06
C ILE A 13 -17.61 -22.36 29.58
N LEU A 14 -18.70 -22.98 29.09
CA LEU A 14 -19.15 -22.83 27.70
C LEU A 14 -19.62 -21.41 27.38
N GLU A 15 -20.29 -20.73 28.33
CA GLU A 15 -20.70 -19.33 28.20
C GLU A 15 -19.47 -18.41 28.09
N ALA A 16 -18.45 -18.64 28.93
CA ALA A 16 -17.19 -17.91 28.90
C ALA A 16 -16.46 -18.12 27.57
N LEU A 17 -16.37 -19.38 27.11
CA LEU A 17 -15.72 -19.72 25.84
C LEU A 17 -16.46 -19.13 24.64
N ARG A 18 -17.79 -19.10 24.66
CA ARG A 18 -18.61 -18.50 23.60
C ARG A 18 -18.41 -16.99 23.54
N THR A 19 -18.23 -16.35 24.69
CA THR A 19 -17.97 -14.91 24.79
C THR A 19 -16.59 -14.57 24.23
N GLU A 20 -15.58 -15.38 24.56
CA GLU A 20 -14.21 -15.24 24.03
C GLU A 20 -14.12 -15.50 22.52
N VAL A 21 -14.85 -16.50 22.01
CA VAL A 21 -14.88 -16.75 20.56
C VAL A 21 -15.57 -15.60 19.81
N ARG A 22 -16.57 -14.95 20.40
CA ARG A 22 -17.18 -13.74 19.80
C ARG A 22 -16.22 -12.56 19.81
N SER A 23 -15.51 -12.31 20.91
CA SER A 23 -14.53 -11.21 20.98
C SER A 23 -13.41 -11.41 19.96
N GLN A 24 -12.88 -12.64 19.83
CA GLN A 24 -11.91 -12.97 18.78
C GLN A 24 -12.45 -12.76 17.37
N ARG A 25 -13.69 -13.17 17.09
CA ARG A 25 -14.30 -12.98 15.76
C ARG A 25 -14.51 -11.51 15.40
N LEU A 26 -14.86 -10.67 16.38
CA LEU A 26 -14.97 -9.22 16.17
C LEU A 26 -13.60 -8.59 15.90
N ALA A 27 -12.57 -8.98 16.66
CA ALA A 27 -11.20 -8.51 16.44
C ALA A 27 -10.66 -8.88 15.05
N LEU A 28 -10.99 -10.09 14.57
CA LEU A 28 -10.60 -10.54 13.23
C LEU A 28 -11.33 -9.75 12.13
N ALA A 29 -12.64 -9.48 12.32
CA ALA A 29 -13.42 -8.69 11.37
C ALA A 29 -12.94 -7.24 11.26
N ASP A 30 -12.52 -6.63 12.38
CA ASP A 30 -11.91 -5.30 12.40
C ASP A 30 -10.54 -5.29 11.70
N ALA A 31 -9.73 -6.33 11.89
CA ALA A 31 -8.44 -6.47 11.19
C ALA A 31 -8.62 -6.61 9.67
N ASP A 32 -9.64 -7.35 9.22
CA ASP A 32 -10.00 -7.47 7.80
C ASP A 32 -10.55 -6.16 7.22
N ALA A 33 -11.30 -5.39 8.00
CA ALA A 33 -11.78 -4.07 7.59
C ALA A 33 -10.62 -3.07 7.47
N ALA A 34 -9.68 -3.08 8.41
CA ALA A 34 -8.47 -2.28 8.36
C ALA A 34 -7.61 -2.65 7.14
N THR A 35 -7.39 -3.93 6.87
CA THR A 35 -6.61 -4.42 5.73
C THR A 35 -7.21 -3.96 4.38
N ARG A 36 -8.53 -3.99 4.25
CA ARG A 36 -9.25 -3.45 3.07
C ARG A 36 -9.09 -1.94 2.94
N GLY A 37 -9.14 -1.21 4.05
CA GLY A 37 -8.87 0.24 4.09
C GLY A 37 -7.47 0.59 3.58
N HIS A 38 -6.44 -0.07 4.10
CA HIS A 38 -5.05 0.16 3.66
C HIS A 38 -4.83 -0.16 2.17
N THR A 39 -5.51 -1.18 1.63
CA THR A 39 -5.40 -1.55 0.21
C THR A 39 -5.99 -0.45 -0.69
N HIS A 40 -7.12 0.15 -0.29
CA HIS A 40 -7.76 1.24 -1.01
C HIS A 40 -6.92 2.53 -0.95
N GLU A 41 -6.26 2.80 0.18
CA GLU A 41 -5.33 3.93 0.31
C GLU A 41 -4.10 3.76 -0.59
N LEU A 42 -3.55 2.55 -0.70
CA LEU A 42 -2.45 2.25 -1.60
C LEU A 42 -2.82 2.42 -3.08
N GLN A 43 -4.04 2.02 -3.48
CA GLN A 43 -4.55 2.27 -4.84
C GLN A 43 -4.67 3.77 -5.13
N ARG A 44 -5.20 4.55 -4.17
CA ARG A 44 -5.35 6.00 -4.32
C ARG A 44 -4.00 6.71 -4.45
N ALA A 45 -3.01 6.30 -3.65
CA ALA A 45 -1.65 6.83 -3.74
C ALA A 45 -0.97 6.49 -5.08
N ALA A 46 -1.28 5.32 -5.67
CA ALA A 46 -0.77 4.93 -6.98
C ALA A 46 -1.34 5.79 -8.12
N GLU A 47 -2.63 6.15 -8.05
CA GLU A 47 -3.28 7.06 -9.01
C GLU A 47 -2.73 8.50 -8.91
N GLU A 48 -2.48 8.98 -7.69
CA GLU A 48 -1.94 10.33 -7.45
C GLU A 48 -0.49 10.48 -7.97
N LEU A 49 0.28 9.38 -7.96
CA LEU A 49 1.64 9.35 -8.50
C LEU A 49 1.69 9.51 -10.03
N GLU A 50 0.70 9.03 -10.77
CA GLU A 50 0.67 9.13 -12.24
C GLU A 50 0.52 10.59 -12.73
N TYR A 51 -0.12 11.44 -11.93
CA TYR A 51 -0.35 12.85 -12.27
C TYR A 51 0.90 13.73 -12.22
N THR A 52 1.89 13.38 -11.39
CA THR A 52 3.08 14.22 -11.15
C THR A 52 4.25 13.86 -12.10
N ARG A 53 4.09 12.85 -12.94
CA ARG A 53 5.18 12.19 -13.68
C ARG A 53 5.79 13.02 -14.82
N VAL A 54 5.13 14.08 -15.32
CA VAL A 54 5.59 14.79 -16.53
C VAL A 54 5.78 16.28 -16.27
N ILE A 55 7.00 16.64 -15.88
CA ILE A 55 7.46 18.03 -15.88
C ILE A 55 8.14 18.31 -17.22
N SER A 56 7.49 19.13 -18.05
CA SER A 56 8.04 19.54 -19.35
C SER A 56 8.70 20.92 -19.24
N ALA A 57 10.02 20.97 -19.46
CA ALA A 57 10.85 22.18 -19.32
C ALA A 57 11.16 22.83 -20.69
N HIS A 58 10.13 23.29 -21.41
CA HIS A 58 10.30 23.95 -22.70
C HIS A 58 9.84 25.41 -22.65
N TRP A 59 10.78 26.38 -22.74
CA TRP A 59 10.44 27.80 -22.90
C TRP A 59 11.34 28.50 -23.92
N PRO A 60 10.94 28.84 -25.15
CA PRO A 60 11.83 29.47 -26.12
C PRO A 60 12.12 30.93 -25.75
N LEU A 61 13.37 31.39 -25.96
CA LEU A 61 13.75 32.81 -25.86
C LEU A 61 14.38 33.23 -27.18
N GLU A 62 13.73 34.13 -27.91
CA GLU A 62 14.26 34.84 -29.08
C GLU A 62 14.80 36.21 -28.65
N GLY A 63 15.98 36.60 -29.16
CA GLY A 63 16.58 37.92 -28.95
C GLY A 63 17.39 38.35 -30.17
N LYS A 64 17.22 39.61 -30.59
CA LYS A 64 17.70 40.27 -31.81
C LYS A 64 18.91 41.24 -31.58
N ASN A 65 19.38 41.48 -30.35
CA ASN A 65 20.47 42.44 -29.99
C ASN A 65 21.71 41.82 -29.29
N LEU A 66 22.87 42.53 -29.27
CA LEU A 66 24.13 42.04 -28.65
C LEU A 66 24.04 41.82 -27.12
N TYR A 67 23.33 42.70 -26.41
CA TYR A 67 23.02 42.49 -24.98
C TYR A 67 22.07 41.29 -24.78
N GLU A 68 21.14 41.09 -25.71
CA GLU A 68 20.27 39.91 -25.76
C GLU A 68 21.04 38.64 -26.13
N GLN A 69 22.16 38.74 -26.85
CA GLN A 69 23.07 37.62 -27.13
C GLN A 69 23.75 37.13 -25.85
N GLY A 70 24.21 38.05 -25.00
CA GLY A 70 24.73 37.71 -23.67
C GLY A 70 23.66 37.05 -22.79
N TRP A 71 22.45 37.60 -22.81
CA TRP A 71 21.31 37.01 -22.08
C TRP A 71 20.87 35.67 -22.67
N ALA A 72 20.91 35.49 -23.99
CA ALA A 72 20.62 34.23 -24.65
C ALA A 72 21.66 33.16 -24.33
N LEU A 73 22.94 33.55 -24.21
CA LEU A 73 24.02 32.65 -23.81
C LEU A 73 23.85 32.21 -22.35
N LEU A 74 23.52 33.14 -21.45
CA LEU A 74 23.17 32.82 -20.06
C LEU A 74 21.95 31.89 -19.99
N ASN A 75 20.86 32.21 -20.69
CA ASN A 75 19.67 31.36 -20.76
C ASN A 75 19.95 29.98 -21.34
N LYS A 76 20.89 29.86 -22.29
CA LYS A 76 21.31 28.57 -22.86
C LYS A 76 22.08 27.73 -21.84
N VAL A 77 22.95 28.35 -21.05
CA VAL A 77 23.70 27.70 -19.96
C VAL A 77 22.76 27.31 -18.82
N VAL A 78 21.91 28.22 -18.36
CA VAL A 78 20.89 27.95 -17.32
C VAL A 78 20.01 26.79 -17.75
N ARG A 79 19.53 26.77 -18.99
CA ARG A 79 18.69 25.69 -19.49
C ARG A 79 19.43 24.37 -19.62
N ARG A 80 20.70 24.38 -20.03
CA ARG A 80 21.54 23.18 -20.05
C ARG A 80 21.78 22.66 -18.64
N TYR A 81 22.04 23.55 -17.69
CA TYR A 81 22.29 23.23 -16.29
C TYR A 81 21.03 22.70 -15.60
N LEU A 82 19.89 23.37 -15.76
CA LEU A 82 18.59 22.89 -15.27
C LEU A 82 18.25 21.53 -15.87
N ARG A 83 18.45 21.33 -17.18
CA ARG A 83 18.23 20.03 -17.82
C ARG A 83 19.16 18.96 -17.25
N TRP A 84 20.41 19.31 -16.95
CA TRP A 84 21.38 18.37 -16.39
C TRP A 84 21.15 18.07 -14.91
N TYR A 85 20.62 19.01 -14.14
CA TYR A 85 20.37 18.84 -12.70
C TYR A 85 19.00 18.22 -12.41
N ILE A 86 17.96 18.62 -13.16
CA ILE A 86 16.59 18.15 -12.96
C ILE A 86 16.42 16.72 -13.50
N ASN A 87 16.96 16.41 -14.69
CA ASN A 87 16.80 15.08 -15.28
C ASN A 87 17.24 13.94 -14.36
N PRO A 88 18.44 13.93 -13.75
CA PRO A 88 18.86 12.83 -12.88
C PRO A 88 18.04 12.75 -11.60
N ILE A 89 17.49 13.87 -11.11
CA ILE A 89 16.59 13.87 -9.94
C ILE A 89 15.25 13.25 -10.31
N VAL A 90 14.68 13.61 -11.47
CA VAL A 90 13.44 13.02 -11.98
C VAL A 90 13.63 11.54 -12.30
N GLU A 91 14.78 11.17 -12.86
CA GLU A 91 15.10 9.78 -13.19
C GLU A 91 15.27 8.94 -11.92
N GLN A 92 15.90 9.48 -10.87
CA GLN A 92 15.96 8.83 -9.56
C GLN A 92 14.58 8.67 -8.91
N GLN A 93 13.74 9.71 -8.97
CA GLN A 93 12.37 9.63 -8.43
C GLN A 93 11.52 8.62 -9.22
N ASN A 94 11.63 8.60 -10.54
CA ASN A 94 10.93 7.63 -11.37
C ASN A 94 11.38 6.20 -11.08
N ALA A 95 12.69 5.96 -10.90
CA ALA A 95 13.23 4.66 -10.54
C ALA A 95 12.76 4.21 -9.14
N TYR A 96 12.73 5.13 -8.17
CA TYR A 96 12.18 4.86 -6.84
C TYR A 96 10.70 4.54 -6.89
N ASN A 97 9.92 5.34 -7.61
CA ASN A 97 8.48 5.15 -7.78
C ASN A 97 8.18 3.80 -8.43
N GLU A 98 8.95 3.41 -9.46
CA GLU A 98 8.82 2.11 -10.10
C GLU A 98 9.14 0.95 -9.16
N ALA A 99 10.22 1.08 -8.37
CA ALA A 99 10.58 0.08 -7.37
C ALA A 99 9.50 -0.06 -6.29
N SER A 100 9.01 1.06 -5.77
CA SER A 100 7.92 1.11 -4.77
C SER A 100 6.64 0.48 -5.33
N ALA A 101 6.25 0.83 -6.56
CA ALA A 101 5.09 0.24 -7.22
C ALA A 101 5.21 -1.27 -7.38
N ARG A 102 6.39 -1.78 -7.77
CA ARG A 102 6.64 -3.24 -7.85
C ARG A 102 6.51 -3.91 -6.48
N THR A 103 7.11 -3.32 -5.45
CA THR A 103 7.04 -3.87 -4.08
C THR A 103 5.59 -3.93 -3.58
N ILE A 104 4.81 -2.87 -3.80
CA ILE A 104 3.40 -2.84 -3.41
C ILE A 104 2.61 -3.93 -4.14
N ARG A 105 2.84 -4.14 -5.44
CA ARG A 105 2.18 -5.20 -6.20
C ARG A 105 2.51 -6.60 -5.67
N LEU A 106 3.78 -6.86 -5.36
CA LEU A 106 4.21 -8.13 -4.76
C LEU A 106 3.57 -8.35 -3.38
N LEU A 107 3.49 -7.29 -2.56
CA LEU A 107 2.83 -7.36 -1.26
C LEU A 107 1.34 -7.69 -1.39
N ILE A 108 0.65 -7.09 -2.37
CA ILE A 108 -0.76 -7.39 -2.65
C ILE A 108 -0.94 -8.85 -3.06
N GLU A 109 -0.09 -9.37 -3.95
CA GLU A 109 -0.13 -10.76 -4.41
C GLU A 109 0.15 -11.76 -3.28
N GLN A 110 1.12 -11.47 -2.41
CA GLN A 110 1.38 -12.30 -1.24
C GLN A 110 0.24 -12.24 -0.24
N ASN A 111 -0.36 -11.07 -0.03
CA ASN A 111 -1.49 -10.91 0.88
C ASN A 111 -2.72 -11.69 0.39
N SER A 112 -3.04 -11.61 -0.91
CA SER A 112 -4.15 -12.38 -1.48
C SER A 112 -3.91 -13.89 -1.36
N THR A 113 -2.68 -14.34 -1.59
CA THR A 113 -2.29 -15.75 -1.40
C THR A 113 -2.51 -16.20 0.03
N LEU A 114 -2.08 -15.41 1.02
CA LEU A 114 -2.28 -15.71 2.44
C LEU A 114 -3.76 -15.72 2.82
N GLN A 115 -4.55 -14.77 2.31
CA GLN A 115 -6.00 -14.75 2.54
C GLN A 115 -6.68 -16.01 1.99
N HIS A 116 -6.27 -16.48 0.81
CA HIS A 116 -6.77 -17.73 0.25
C HIS A 116 -6.41 -18.94 1.12
N GLN A 117 -5.18 -19.02 1.61
CA GLN A 117 -4.75 -20.10 2.52
C GLN A 117 -5.53 -20.10 3.84
N ILE A 118 -5.76 -18.92 4.43
CA ILE A 118 -6.55 -18.80 5.66
C ILE A 118 -7.99 -19.26 5.41
N ALA A 119 -8.60 -18.84 4.30
CA ALA A 119 -9.95 -19.25 3.95
C ALA A 119 -10.07 -20.77 3.70
N GLU A 120 -9.04 -21.39 3.11
CA GLU A 120 -8.98 -22.85 2.91
C GLU A 120 -8.90 -23.58 4.26
N LEU A 121 -7.97 -23.20 5.13
CA LEU A 121 -7.82 -23.79 6.47
C LEU A 121 -9.08 -23.62 7.33
N GLN A 122 -9.78 -22.49 7.22
CA GLN A 122 -11.05 -22.29 7.92
C GLN A 122 -12.13 -23.26 7.43
N ARG A 123 -12.23 -23.51 6.12
CA ARG A 123 -13.17 -24.50 5.57
C ARG A 123 -12.83 -25.92 6.05
N GLU A 124 -11.56 -26.28 6.08
CA GLU A 124 -11.12 -27.59 6.59
C GLU A 124 -11.51 -27.78 8.06
N LEU A 125 -11.29 -26.75 8.90
CA LEU A 125 -11.70 -26.80 10.31
C LEU A 125 -13.22 -26.89 10.47
N GLU A 126 -14.00 -26.20 9.64
CA GLU A 126 -15.46 -26.29 9.65
C GLU A 126 -15.96 -27.68 9.20
N ALA A 127 -15.30 -28.30 8.22
CA ALA A 127 -15.58 -29.66 7.79
C ALA A 127 -15.28 -30.68 8.89
N LEU A 128 -14.15 -30.54 9.59
CA LEU A 128 -13.80 -31.40 10.73
C LEU A 128 -14.74 -31.22 11.92
N ARG A 129 -15.25 -30.00 12.14
CA ARG A 129 -16.18 -29.71 13.24
C ARG A 129 -17.59 -30.25 13.01
N THR A 130 -17.97 -30.46 11.76
CA THR A 130 -19.31 -30.96 11.37
C THR A 130 -19.37 -32.49 11.25
N GLN A 131 -18.23 -33.17 11.40
CA GLN A 131 -18.08 -34.63 11.40
C GLN A 131 -18.09 -35.18 12.83
#